data_AF-A0A937U4V9-F1
#
_entry.id   AF-A0A937U4V9-F1
#
_cell.length_a   1.000
_cell.length_b   1.000
_cell.length_c   1.000
_cell.angle_alpha   90.00
_cell.angle_beta   90.00
_cell.angle_gamma   90.00
#
_symmetry.space_group_name_H-M   'P 1'
#
loop_
_entity.id
_entity.type
_entity.pdbx_description
1 polymer ?
#
loop_
_entity_poly.entity_id
_entity_poly.type
_entity_poly.pdbx_seq_one_letter_code
_entity_poly.pdbx_strand_id
1 'polypeptide(L)' 'MGRGVTHKKKIIEHYLQGMFTLEITKRSYHSKEAVDRYINDFEKVKTLALRFEKEKLPALTRMSESLIEEYLKLCQTQPA' A
#
# COMPACT_ATOMS: atom_id res chain seq x y z
N MET A 1 18.82 1.44 -8.42
CA MET A 1 17.35 1.64 -8.49
C MET A 1 16.73 0.30 -8.86
N GLY A 2 16.25 -0.47 -7.89
CA GLY A 2 15.82 -1.85 -8.16
C GLY A 2 14.77 -2.32 -7.18
N ARG A 3 13.81 -3.08 -7.72
CA ARG A 3 12.74 -3.85 -7.06
C ARG A 3 11.48 -3.04 -6.72
N GLY A 4 10.75 -2.67 -7.79
CA GLY A 4 9.53 -1.85 -7.80
C GLY A 4 8.29 -2.37 -7.04
N VAL A 5 8.43 -3.44 -6.25
CA VAL A 5 7.37 -3.95 -5.36
C VAL A 5 7.78 -3.78 -3.90
N THR A 6 9.01 -4.16 -3.56
CA THR A 6 9.57 -4.01 -2.20
C THR A 6 9.69 -2.55 -1.76
N HIS A 7 10.01 -1.65 -2.70
CA HIS A 7 10.11 -0.22 -2.36
C HIS A 7 8.75 0.39 -2.02
N LYS A 8 7.69 -0.04 -2.71
CA LYS A 8 6.30 0.39 -2.43
C LYS A 8 5.82 -0.15 -1.09
N LYS A 9 6.18 -1.40 -0.77
CA LYS A 9 5.88 -2.04 0.52
C LYS A 9 6.40 -1.21 1.70
N LYS A 10 7.66 -0.78 1.65
CA LYS A 10 8.29 0.04 2.70
C LYS A 10 7.56 1.35 2.97
N ILE A 11 7.04 2.00 1.93
CA ILE A 11 6.25 3.23 2.06
C ILE A 11 5.01 2.97 2.91
N ILE A 12 4.28 1.89 2.62
CA ILE A 12 3.09 1.50 3.38
C ILE A 12 3.46 1.03 4.78
N GLU A 13 4.53 0.25 4.95
CA GLU A 13 5.01 -0.15 6.28
C GLU A 13 5.30 1.06 7.16
N HIS A 14 5.96 2.08 6.62
CA HIS A 14 6.22 3.32 7.37
C HIS A 14 4.92 4.08 7.70
N TYR A 15 3.96 4.12 6.77
CA TYR A 15 2.65 4.70 7.03
C TYR A 15 1.91 3.95 8.16
N LEU A 16 1.95 2.62 8.16
CA LEU A 16 1.36 1.79 9.21
C LEU A 16 2.05 1.95 10.56
N GLN A 17 3.35 2.31 10.57
CA GLN A 17 4.09 2.69 11.77
C GLN A 17 3.72 4.09 12.31
N GLY A 18 2.81 4.81 11.65
CA GLY A 18 2.39 6.15 12.06
C GLY A 18 3.34 7.27 11.62
N MET A 19 4.26 7.02 10.68
CA MET A 19 5.09 8.09 10.12
C MET A 19 4.29 9.02 9.23
N PHE A 20 4.65 10.31 9.28
CA PHE A 20 4.05 11.31 8.39
C PHE A 20 4.53 11.14 6.95
N THR A 21 3.66 11.43 5.98
CA THR A 21 3.95 11.41 4.55
C THR A 21 5.26 12.14 4.21
N LEU A 22 5.54 13.27 4.87
CA LEU A 22 6.75 14.06 4.66
C LEU A 22 8.05 13.38 5.14
N GLU A 23 7.98 12.50 6.14
CA GLU A 23 9.13 11.70 6.56
C GLU A 23 9.34 10.53 5.61
N ILE A 24 8.24 9.92 5.17
CA ILE A 24 8.27 8.80 4.23
C ILE A 24 8.87 9.26 2.90
N THR A 25 8.48 10.41 2.36
CA THR A 25 9.04 10.96 1.12
C THR A 25 10.56 11.14 1.19
N LYS A 26 11.07 11.68 2.31
CA LYS A 26 12.50 11.86 2.55
C LYS A 26 13.25 10.53 2.59
N ARG A 27 12.68 9.51 3.26
CA ARG A 27 13.30 8.19 3.39
C ARG A 27 13.22 7.36 2.11
N SER A 28 12.12 7.46 1.40
CA SER A 28 11.84 6.67 0.20
C SER A 28 12.34 7.32 -1.08
N TYR A 29 12.92 8.53 -1.01
CA TYR A 29 13.34 9.34 -2.16
C TYR A 29 12.23 9.48 -3.22
N HIS A 30 10.99 9.60 -2.76
CA HIS A 30 9.82 9.76 -3.62
C HIS A 30 9.18 11.13 -3.40
N SER A 31 8.56 11.65 -4.46
CA SER A 31 7.70 12.82 -4.36
C SER A 31 6.50 12.55 -3.45
N LYS A 32 6.00 13.60 -2.78
CA LYS A 32 4.80 13.54 -1.94
C LYS A 32 3.63 12.88 -2.68
N GLU A 33 3.40 13.27 -3.93
CA GLU A 33 2.33 12.72 -4.77
C GLU A 33 2.42 11.21 -4.96
N ALA A 34 3.64 10.67 -5.11
CA ALA A 34 3.84 9.23 -5.25
C ALA A 34 3.54 8.49 -3.94
N VAL A 35 3.96 9.05 -2.80
CA VAL A 35 3.66 8.48 -1.48
C VAL A 35 2.16 8.53 -1.19
N ASP A 36 1.52 9.69 -1.39
CA ASP A 36 0.07 9.88 -1.26
C ASP A 36 -0.69 8.86 -2.12
N ARG A 37 -0.27 8.67 -3.37
CA ARG A 37 -0.87 7.68 -4.28
C ARG A 37 -0.81 6.26 -3.70
N TYR A 38 0.36 5.84 -3.20
CA TYR A 38 0.48 4.49 -2.62
C TYR A 38 -0.36 4.32 -1.36
N ILE A 39 -0.41 5.33 -0.49
CA ILE A 39 -1.24 5.29 0.72
C ILE A 39 -2.72 5.16 0.32
N ASN A 40 -3.19 5.98 -0.61
CA ASN A 40 -4.58 5.94 -1.08
C ASN A 40 -4.92 4.59 -1.76
N ASP A 41 -3.99 4.06 -2.57
CA ASP A 41 -4.13 2.74 -3.18
C ASP A 41 -4.27 1.62 -2.12
N PHE A 42 -3.47 1.68 -1.05
CA PHE A 42 -3.56 0.76 0.08
C PHE A 42 -4.88 0.90 0.84
N GLU A 43 -5.30 2.12 1.18
CA GLU A 43 -6.57 2.36 1.89
C GLU A 43 -7.78 1.91 1.08
N LYS A 44 -7.73 2.10 -0.24
CA LYS A 44 -8.76 1.62 -1.16
C LYS A 44 -8.82 0.10 -1.13
N VAL A 45 -7.69 -0.60 -1.22
CA VAL A 45 -7.65 -2.07 -1.11
C VAL A 45 -8.17 -2.53 0.25
N LYS A 46 -7.72 -1.93 1.35
CA LYS A 46 -8.19 -2.25 2.71
C LYS A 46 -9.70 -2.10 2.83
N THR A 47 -10.25 -0.97 2.37
CA THR A 47 -11.69 -0.70 2.45
C THR A 47 -12.51 -1.65 1.59
N LEU A 48 -12.04 -1.95 0.38
CA LEU A 48 -12.71 -2.88 -0.52
C LEU A 48 -12.64 -4.32 -0.01
N ALA A 49 -11.52 -4.73 0.59
CA ALA A 49 -11.35 -6.06 1.16
C ALA A 49 -12.30 -6.35 2.34
N LEU A 50 -12.82 -5.30 3.00
CA LEU A 50 -13.84 -5.44 4.04
C LEU A 50 -15.24 -5.74 3.48
N ARG A 51 -15.50 -5.44 2.20
CA ARG A 51 -16.83 -5.55 1.57
C ARG A 51 -16.88 -6.53 0.40
N PHE A 52 -15.74 -6.83 -0.20
CA PHE A 52 -15.61 -7.63 -1.41
C PHE A 52 -14.55 -8.71 -1.24
N GLU A 53 -14.72 -9.80 -1.96
CA GLU A 53 -13.76 -10.89 -2.05
C GLU A 53 -12.50 -10.45 -2.79
N LYS A 54 -11.35 -11.03 -2.39
CA LYS A 54 -10.03 -10.73 -2.96
C LYS A 54 -9.98 -10.86 -4.49
N GLU A 55 -10.78 -11.75 -5.07
CA GLU A 55 -10.88 -12.00 -6.52
C GLU A 55 -11.51 -10.83 -7.28
N LYS A 56 -12.34 -10.01 -6.63
CA LYS A 56 -12.99 -8.83 -7.24
C LYS A 56 -12.14 -7.58 -7.11
N LEU A 57 -11.15 -7.57 -6.21
CA LEU A 57 -10.29 -6.41 -5.96
C LEU A 57 -9.51 -5.96 -7.19
N PRO A 58 -8.87 -6.83 -8.01
CA PRO A 58 -8.13 -6.41 -9.21
C PRO A 58 -8.98 -5.58 -10.18
N ALA A 59 -10.23 -6.01 -10.38
CA ALA A 59 -11.18 -5.31 -11.25
C ALA A 59 -11.59 -3.94 -10.67
N LEU A 60 -11.76 -3.84 -9.35
CA LEU A 60 -12.20 -2.61 -8.66
C LEU A 60 -11.07 -1.59 -8.46
N THR A 61 -9.85 -2.06 -8.25
CA THR A 61 -8.69 -1.21 -7.96
C THR A 61 -7.84 -0.94 -9.20
N ARG A 62 -8.02 -1.71 -10.28
CA ARG A 62 -7.17 -1.71 -11.48
C ARG A 62 -5.70 -2.00 -11.14
N MET A 63 -5.48 -2.83 -10.13
CA MET A 63 -4.15 -3.28 -9.69
C MET A 63 -3.94 -4.74 -10.04
N SER A 64 -2.68 -5.12 -10.16
CA SER A 64 -2.29 -6.52 -10.27
C SER A 64 -2.64 -7.29 -8.99
N GLU A 65 -3.08 -8.54 -9.14
CA GLU A 65 -3.36 -9.46 -8.03
C GLU A 65 -2.21 -9.54 -7.03
N SER A 66 -0.96 -9.63 -7.52
CA SER A 66 0.24 -9.70 -6.67
C SER A 66 0.41 -8.47 -5.78
N LEU A 67 0.03 -7.27 -6.24
CA LEU A 67 0.12 -6.04 -5.45
C LEU A 67 -0.96 -6.03 -4.36
N ILE A 68 -2.17 -6.48 -4.70
CA ILE A 68 -3.28 -6.60 -3.77
C ILE A 68 -2.95 -7.61 -2.68
N GLU A 69 -2.42 -8.77 -3.03
CA GLU A 69 -1.98 -9.77 -2.06
C GLU A 69 -0.92 -9.22 -1.09
N GLU A 70 0.05 -8.44 -1.56
CA GLU A 70 1.03 -7.78 -0.69
C GLU A 70 0.36 -6.79 0.28
N TYR A 71 -0.58 -5.97 -0.19
CA TYR A 71 -1.34 -5.06 0.67
C TYR A 71 -2.21 -5.79 1.70
N LEU A 72 -2.86 -6.89 1.30
CA LEU A 72 -3.63 -7.73 2.22
C LEU A 72 -2.74 -8.41 3.26
N LYS A 73 -1.53 -8.85 2.87
CA LYS A 73 -0.53 -9.39 3.81
C LYS A 73 -0.09 -8.35 4.83
N LEU A 74 0.17 -7.11 4.40
CA LEU A 74 0.49 -6.01 5.30
C LEU A 74 -0.64 -5.75 6.31
N CYS A 75 -1.90 -5.79 5.86
CA CYS A 75 -3.05 -5.61 6.75
C CYS A 75 -3.18 -6.73 7.81
N GLN A 76 -2.83 -7.96 7.46
CA GLN A 76 -2.87 -9.10 8.39
C GLN A 76 -1.67 -9.15 9.36
N THR A 77 -0.56 -8.50 9.00
CA THR A 77 0.68 -8.51 9.81
C THR A 77 0.61 -7.49 10.97
N GLN A 78 -0.41 -6.63 11.01
CA GLN A 78 -0.60 -5.70 12.10
C GLN A 78 -1.47 -6.36 13.19
N PRO A 79 -0.91 -6.76 14.35
CA PRO A 79 -1.74 -7.13 15.49
C PRO A 79 -2.56 -5.90 15.90
N ALA A 80 -3.85 -6.14 16.17
CA ALA A 80 -4.78 -5.14 16.67
C ALA A 80 -4.35 -4.57 18.02
#